data_AF-A0A3B8R250-F1
#
_entry.id   AF-A0A3B8R250-F1
#
_cell.length_a   1.000
_cell.length_b   1.000
_cell.length_c   1.000
_cell.angle_alpha   90.00
_cell.angle_beta   90.00
_cell.angle_gamma   90.00
#
_symmetry.space_group_name_H-M   'P 1'
#
loop_
_entity.id
_entity.type
_entity.pdbx_description
1 polymer ?
#
loop_
_entity_poly.entity_id
_entity_poly.type
_entity_poly.pdbx_seq_one_letter_code
_entity_poly.pdbx_strand_id
1 'polypeptide(L)'
;MRLINIVASILISFAVISCGGSSKKTESQTDTVATPTIDVDEMLNGGANKMTESLDNRALFADDLEPQEAVAVLVGYLEIEKDAKTARRTRKELETMRKFVDVYDIAISNHGDKMRSAISQYASAKGVDLSVVAGEFRDRLRGVDEGSGIEATQVSKPDSASTDSAITQTEAVQANPDMFN
;
A
#
# COMPACT_ATOMS: atom_id res chain seq x y z
N MET A 1 32.26 50.90 8.56
CA MET A 1 32.08 49.54 9.11
C MET A 1 31.64 49.68 10.56
N ARG A 2 30.39 49.31 10.87
CA ARG A 2 29.83 49.41 12.22
C ARG A 2 29.86 48.04 12.88
N LEU A 3 30.47 47.98 14.06
CA LEU A 3 30.51 46.83 14.97
C LEU A 3 29.21 46.78 15.77
N ILE A 4 28.54 45.63 15.82
CA ILE A 4 27.53 45.30 16.84
C ILE A 4 27.71 43.82 17.23
N ASN A 5 28.14 43.63 18.48
CA ASN A 5 28.10 42.36 19.23
C ASN A 5 26.65 41.94 19.50
N ILE A 6 26.38 40.66 19.70
CA ILE A 6 25.60 40.11 20.84
C ILE A 6 25.72 38.58 20.84
N VAL A 7 26.28 38.08 21.95
CA VAL A 7 26.22 36.70 22.43
C VAL A 7 24.94 36.55 23.25
N ALA A 8 24.20 35.46 23.10
CA ALA A 8 23.16 35.07 24.06
C ALA A 8 23.09 33.54 24.20
N SER A 9 23.73 33.05 25.27
CA SER A 9 23.54 31.72 25.84
C SER A 9 22.15 31.61 26.47
N ILE A 10 21.43 30.51 26.26
CA ILE A 10 20.25 30.17 27.07
C ILE A 10 20.46 28.79 27.68
N LEU A 11 20.72 28.81 28.99
CA LEU A 11 20.64 27.70 29.94
C LEU A 11 19.16 27.35 30.14
N ILE A 12 18.79 26.07 30.03
CA ILE A 12 17.48 25.60 30.50
C ILE A 12 17.70 24.65 31.68
N SER A 13 17.32 25.15 32.85
CA SER A 13 17.38 24.52 34.16
C SER A 13 16.35 23.40 34.29
N PHE A 14 16.77 22.27 34.87
CA PHE A 14 15.87 21.27 35.45
C PHE A 14 15.16 21.87 36.67
N ALA A 15 13.83 21.93 36.64
CA ALA A 15 13.01 22.19 37.81
C ALA A 15 12.10 20.99 38.07
N VAL A 16 12.46 20.20 39.08
CA VAL A 16 11.55 19.27 39.75
C VAL A 16 10.60 20.08 40.63
N ILE A 17 9.28 19.93 40.45
CA ILE A 17 8.29 20.41 41.42
C ILE A 17 7.36 19.26 41.79
N SER A 18 7.63 18.76 42.99
CA SER A 18 6.75 17.99 43.87
C SER A 18 5.64 18.89 44.45
N CYS A 19 4.58 18.24 44.95
CA CYS A 19 3.47 18.74 45.79
C CYS A 19 2.22 19.31 45.10
N GLY A 20 1.13 18.51 45.12
CA GLY A 20 0.07 18.66 46.12
C GLY A 20 -0.92 19.82 45.98
N GLY A 21 -2.19 19.47 45.71
CA GLY A 21 -3.35 20.14 46.32
C GLY A 21 -4.11 21.18 45.50
N SER A 22 -5.30 20.77 45.05
CA SER A 22 -6.53 21.58 44.96
C SER A 22 -6.76 22.48 43.73
N SER A 23 -7.55 21.91 42.81
CA SER A 23 -8.67 22.55 42.08
C SER A 23 -8.39 23.83 41.28
N LYS A 24 -8.17 23.68 39.97
CA LYS A 24 -8.90 24.41 38.92
C LYS A 24 -8.53 23.86 37.54
N LYS A 25 -9.57 23.59 36.74
CA LYS A 25 -9.61 23.39 35.28
C LYS A 25 -8.26 23.07 34.62
N THR A 26 -7.98 21.79 34.48
CA THR A 26 -6.96 21.28 33.56
C THR A 26 -7.48 21.48 32.14
N GLU A 27 -7.16 22.62 31.54
CA GLU A 27 -6.92 22.66 30.10
C GLU A 27 -5.74 21.73 29.87
N SER A 28 -6.05 20.57 29.30
CA SER A 28 -5.05 19.64 28.81
C SER A 28 -4.29 20.36 27.70
N GLN A 29 -3.18 21.00 28.05
CA GLN A 29 -2.07 21.16 27.11
C GLN A 29 -1.57 19.75 26.82
N THR A 30 -2.22 19.09 25.87
CA THR A 30 -1.51 18.16 25.00
C THR A 30 -0.39 18.97 24.39
N ASP A 31 0.82 18.81 24.91
CA ASP A 31 2.03 18.97 24.14
C ASP A 31 1.86 18.06 22.92
N THR A 32 1.29 18.62 21.86
CA THR A 32 1.36 18.06 20.54
C THR A 32 2.83 18.11 20.18
N VAL A 33 3.59 17.11 20.62
CA VAL A 33 4.83 16.70 19.99
C VAL A 33 4.47 16.66 18.51
N ALA A 34 5.00 17.62 17.75
CA ALA A 34 4.72 17.71 16.33
C ALA A 34 5.12 16.36 15.73
N THR A 35 4.11 15.52 15.47
CA THR A 35 4.29 14.29 14.72
C THR A 35 4.96 14.72 13.42
N PRO A 36 6.13 14.20 13.06
CA PRO A 36 6.74 14.54 11.78
C PRO A 36 5.69 14.23 10.71
N THR A 37 5.15 15.29 10.10
CA THR A 37 4.20 15.17 9.01
C THR A 37 4.96 14.52 7.89
N ILE A 38 4.59 13.28 7.55
CA ILE A 38 5.16 12.57 6.43
C ILE A 38 4.71 13.33 5.18
N ASP A 39 5.54 14.26 4.72
CA ASP A 39 5.31 14.97 3.48
C ASP A 39 5.76 14.08 2.33
N VAL A 40 4.90 13.10 2.05
CA VAL A 40 5.09 12.17 0.96
C VAL A 40 5.16 12.94 -0.37
N ASP A 41 4.48 14.07 -0.51
CA ASP A 41 4.53 14.89 -1.72
C ASP A 41 5.90 15.56 -1.91
N GLU A 42 6.53 16.03 -0.82
CA GLU A 42 7.92 16.52 -0.81
C GLU A 42 8.94 15.40 -1.08
N MET A 43 8.76 14.24 -0.45
CA MET A 43 9.63 13.07 -0.68
C MET A 43 9.51 12.50 -2.10
N LEU A 44 8.33 12.63 -2.73
CA LEU A 44 8.03 12.12 -4.06
C LEU A 44 8.27 13.14 -5.21
N ASN A 45 8.69 14.38 -4.90
CA ASN A 45 9.16 15.41 -5.85
C ASN A 45 8.39 15.49 -7.20
N GLY A 46 7.06 15.57 -7.16
CA GLY A 46 6.25 15.92 -8.34
C GLY A 46 5.60 14.78 -9.15
N GLY A 47 5.58 13.53 -8.63
CA GLY A 47 4.61 12.50 -9.02
C GLY A 47 5.19 11.13 -9.44
N ALA A 48 4.44 10.06 -9.13
CA ALA A 48 4.83 8.65 -9.23
C ALA A 48 5.42 8.20 -10.58
N ASN A 49 4.89 8.72 -11.70
CA ASN A 49 5.25 8.26 -13.05
C ASN A 49 6.67 8.66 -13.50
N LYS A 50 7.27 9.69 -12.90
CA LYS A 50 8.67 10.07 -13.16
C LYS A 50 9.64 9.37 -12.20
N MET A 51 9.14 8.49 -11.33
CA MET A 51 9.87 8.00 -10.17
C MET A 51 10.08 6.49 -10.16
N THR A 52 9.54 5.72 -11.11
CA THR A 52 9.63 4.25 -11.07
C THR A 52 11.08 3.76 -10.94
N GLU A 53 12.03 4.34 -11.68
CA GLU A 53 13.45 3.97 -11.58
C GLU A 53 14.08 4.37 -10.23
N SER A 54 13.73 5.55 -9.69
CA SER A 54 14.21 6.00 -8.37
C SER A 54 13.64 5.15 -7.23
N LEU A 55 12.35 4.79 -7.31
CA LEU A 55 11.69 3.91 -6.36
C LEU A 55 12.24 2.49 -6.45
N ASP A 56 12.42 1.96 -7.66
CA ASP A 56 13.00 0.63 -7.87
C ASP A 56 14.45 0.58 -7.34
N ASN A 57 15.24 1.65 -7.52
CA ASN A 57 16.58 1.74 -6.94
C ASN A 57 16.56 1.78 -5.41
N ARG A 58 15.59 2.46 -4.79
CA ARG A 58 15.42 2.46 -3.33
C ARG A 58 14.95 1.11 -2.82
N ALA A 59 14.00 0.48 -3.51
CA ALA A 59 13.47 -0.84 -3.19
C ALA A 59 14.54 -1.93 -3.29
N LEU A 60 15.54 -1.78 -4.16
CA LEU A 60 16.70 -2.68 -4.22
C LEU A 60 17.47 -2.75 -2.89
N PHE A 61 17.41 -1.67 -2.09
CA PHE A 61 18.01 -1.57 -0.75
C PHE A 61 16.91 -1.45 0.31
N ALA A 62 15.79 -2.16 0.13
CA ALA A 62 14.66 -2.13 1.07
C ALA A 62 15.07 -2.47 2.51
N ASP A 63 16.14 -3.25 2.68
CA ASP A 63 16.67 -3.61 3.99
C ASP A 63 17.23 -2.42 4.78
N ASP A 64 17.72 -1.40 4.07
CA ASP A 64 18.40 -0.22 4.63
C ASP A 64 17.46 0.99 4.78
N LEU A 65 16.19 0.86 4.37
CA LEU A 65 15.24 1.97 4.41
C LEU A 65 14.78 2.23 5.85
N GLU A 66 14.93 3.47 6.31
CA GLU A 66 14.28 3.87 7.56
C GLU A 66 12.74 3.80 7.40
N PRO A 67 11.97 3.59 8.49
CA PRO A 67 10.52 3.37 8.40
C PRO A 67 9.75 4.42 7.58
N GLN A 68 10.14 5.69 7.66
CA GLN A 68 9.48 6.76 6.90
C GLN A 68 9.84 6.74 5.41
N GLU A 69 11.06 6.31 5.07
CA GLU A 69 11.48 6.13 3.68
C GLU A 69 10.78 4.93 3.06
N ALA A 70 10.63 3.84 3.81
CA ALA A 70 9.84 2.68 3.38
C ALA A 70 8.37 3.07 3.15
N VAL A 71 7.76 3.87 4.04
CA VAL A 71 6.40 4.40 3.82
C VAL A 71 6.32 5.21 2.53
N ALA A 72 7.28 6.11 2.27
CA ALA A 72 7.28 6.88 1.03
C ALA A 72 7.40 5.99 -0.22
N VAL A 73 8.26 4.97 -0.19
CA VAL A 73 8.40 4.00 -1.30
C VAL A 73 7.09 3.24 -1.54
N LEU A 74 6.46 2.75 -0.47
CA LEU A 74 5.17 2.05 -0.55
C LEU A 74 4.08 2.94 -1.15
N VAL A 75 3.99 4.20 -0.72
CA VAL A 75 3.02 5.14 -1.31
C VAL A 75 3.30 5.40 -2.78
N GLY A 76 4.57 5.56 -3.15
CA GLY A 76 4.98 5.68 -4.56
C GLY A 76 4.53 4.49 -5.42
N TYR A 77 4.69 3.27 -4.92
CA TYR A 77 4.17 2.08 -5.61
C TYR A 77 2.65 2.01 -5.65
N LEU A 78 1.95 2.44 -4.59
CA LEU A 78 0.49 2.51 -4.61
C LEU A 78 -0.04 3.46 -5.70
N GLU A 79 0.63 4.60 -5.90
CA GLU A 79 0.28 5.52 -6.99
C GLU A 79 0.54 4.92 -8.37
N ILE A 80 1.67 4.23 -8.56
CA ILE A 80 1.99 3.54 -9.82
C ILE A 80 0.98 2.42 -10.11
N GLU A 81 0.54 1.66 -9.09
CA GLU A 81 -0.49 0.62 -9.24
C GLU A 81 -1.81 1.24 -9.70
N LYS A 82 -2.25 2.32 -9.05
CA LYS A 82 -3.49 3.02 -9.38
C LYS A 82 -3.49 3.54 -10.81
N ASP A 83 -2.36 4.11 -11.25
CA ASP A 83 -2.19 4.60 -12.61
C ASP A 83 -2.18 3.45 -13.63
N ALA A 84 -1.47 2.36 -13.34
CA ALA A 84 -1.45 1.17 -14.18
C ALA A 84 -2.85 0.56 -14.32
N LYS A 85 -3.59 0.44 -13.22
CA LYS A 85 -4.97 -0.04 -13.18
C LYS A 85 -5.91 0.84 -14.01
N THR A 86 -5.82 2.16 -13.83
CA THR A 86 -6.62 3.13 -14.60
C THR A 86 -6.33 3.04 -16.10
N ALA A 87 -5.05 2.88 -16.45
CA ALA A 87 -4.60 2.71 -17.83
C ALA A 87 -4.77 1.28 -18.38
N ARG A 88 -5.36 0.35 -17.59
CA ARG A 88 -5.56 -1.07 -17.94
C ARG A 88 -4.26 -1.79 -18.34
N ARG A 89 -3.15 -1.43 -17.71
CA ARG A 89 -1.82 -2.04 -17.93
C ARG A 89 -1.57 -3.15 -16.92
N THR A 90 -2.29 -4.25 -17.05
CA THR A 90 -2.35 -5.24 -15.97
C THR A 90 -1.02 -5.90 -15.65
N ARG A 91 -0.12 -6.09 -16.63
CA ARG A 91 1.24 -6.59 -16.35
C ARG A 91 1.97 -5.65 -15.38
N LYS A 92 1.91 -4.34 -15.62
CA LYS A 92 2.56 -3.33 -14.78
C LYS A 92 1.90 -3.21 -13.42
N GLU A 93 0.57 -3.30 -13.37
CA GLU A 93 -0.20 -3.34 -12.13
C GLU A 93 0.27 -4.51 -11.25
N LEU A 94 0.27 -5.74 -11.77
CA LEU A 94 0.70 -6.92 -11.03
C LEU A 94 2.19 -6.89 -10.63
N GLU A 95 3.07 -6.38 -11.50
CA GLU A 95 4.48 -6.16 -11.16
C GLU A 95 4.62 -5.19 -9.97
N THR A 96 3.88 -4.08 -10.00
CA THR A 96 3.93 -3.05 -8.97
C THR A 96 3.37 -3.56 -7.64
N MET A 97 2.31 -4.37 -7.67
CA MET A 97 1.77 -5.02 -6.48
C MET A 97 2.78 -5.97 -5.82
N ARG A 98 3.52 -6.75 -6.62
CA ARG A 98 4.58 -7.63 -6.09
C ARG A 98 5.69 -6.82 -5.41
N LYS A 99 6.17 -5.75 -6.06
CA LYS A 99 7.18 -4.84 -5.51
C LYS A 99 6.73 -4.19 -4.20
N PHE A 100 5.48 -3.74 -4.14
CA PHE A 100 4.89 -3.17 -2.92
C PHE A 100 4.92 -4.18 -1.77
N VAL A 101 4.46 -5.42 -2.02
CA VAL A 101 4.40 -6.46 -0.99
C VAL A 101 5.81 -6.81 -0.50
N ASP A 102 6.77 -6.94 -1.41
CA ASP A 102 8.17 -7.26 -1.08
C ASP A 102 8.80 -6.19 -0.17
N VAL A 103 8.71 -4.91 -0.54
CA VAL A 103 9.21 -3.80 0.31
C VAL A 103 8.48 -3.77 1.66
N TYR A 104 7.16 -4.01 1.67
CA TYR A 104 6.40 -4.04 2.91
C TYR A 104 6.90 -5.15 3.84
N ASP A 105 7.09 -6.36 3.31
CA ASP A 105 7.51 -7.53 4.09
C ASP A 105 8.93 -7.37 4.64
N ILE A 106 9.86 -6.87 3.81
CA ILE A 106 11.22 -6.54 4.22
C ILE A 106 11.22 -5.48 5.33
N ALA A 107 10.52 -4.35 5.12
CA ALA A 107 10.51 -3.26 6.09
C ALA A 107 9.86 -3.66 7.42
N ILE A 108 8.79 -4.48 7.40
CA ILE A 108 8.17 -5.03 8.61
C ILE A 108 9.10 -6.00 9.32
N SER A 109 9.80 -6.86 8.57
CA SER A 109 10.78 -7.80 9.14
C SER A 109 11.91 -7.07 9.85
N ASN A 110 12.43 -5.99 9.26
CA ASN A 110 13.62 -5.30 9.76
C ASN A 110 13.32 -4.32 10.90
N HIS A 111 12.19 -3.63 10.86
CA HIS A 111 11.89 -2.56 11.81
C HIS A 111 10.72 -2.86 12.76
N GLY A 112 9.98 -3.95 12.53
CA GLY A 112 8.89 -4.41 13.41
C GLY A 112 7.91 -3.29 13.79
N ASP A 113 7.83 -2.99 15.09
CA ASP A 113 6.89 -2.02 15.63
C ASP A 113 7.14 -0.58 15.16
N LYS A 114 8.40 -0.23 14.83
CA LYS A 114 8.70 1.10 14.28
C LYS A 114 8.05 1.29 12.92
N MET A 115 8.11 0.28 12.06
CA MET A 115 7.44 0.32 10.75
C MET A 115 5.93 0.33 10.91
N ARG A 116 5.36 -0.50 11.80
CA ARG A 116 3.92 -0.47 12.09
C ARG A 116 3.46 0.90 12.60
N SER A 117 4.25 1.55 13.45
CA SER A 117 3.95 2.90 13.93
C SER A 117 3.97 3.93 12.79
N ALA A 118 4.96 3.89 11.90
CA ALA A 118 5.03 4.78 10.75
C ALA A 118 3.83 4.59 9.80
N ILE A 119 3.46 3.35 9.51
CA ILE A 119 2.26 3.03 8.72
C ILE A 119 0.99 3.56 9.41
N SER A 120 0.85 3.36 10.72
CA SER A 120 -0.31 3.86 11.48
C SER A 120 -0.39 5.38 11.50
N GLN A 121 0.75 6.08 11.57
CA GLN A 121 0.81 7.54 11.48
C GLN A 121 0.37 8.02 10.09
N TYR A 122 0.88 7.39 9.03
CA TYR A 122 0.46 7.68 7.66
C TYR A 122 -1.05 7.43 7.47
N ALA A 123 -1.56 6.29 7.96
CA ALA A 123 -2.98 5.95 7.88
C ALA A 123 -3.86 6.98 8.60
N SER A 124 -3.45 7.44 9.77
CA SER A 124 -4.17 8.49 10.52
C SER A 124 -4.17 9.83 9.78
N ALA A 125 -3.09 10.15 9.08
CA ALA A 125 -2.94 11.42 8.38
C ALA A 125 -3.60 11.46 6.99
N LYS A 126 -3.57 10.35 6.25
CA LYS A 126 -3.98 10.28 4.83
C LYS A 126 -5.18 9.36 4.58
N GLY A 127 -5.63 8.62 5.58
CA GLY A 127 -6.80 7.74 5.50
C GLY A 127 -6.57 6.44 4.72
N VAL A 128 -5.30 6.08 4.47
CA VAL A 128 -4.92 4.86 3.74
C VAL A 128 -4.02 4.01 4.61
N ASP A 129 -4.46 2.80 4.95
CA ASP A 129 -3.66 1.84 5.72
C ASP A 129 -2.88 0.91 4.78
N LEU A 130 -1.57 1.13 4.71
CA LEU A 130 -0.67 0.36 3.85
C LEU A 130 -0.58 -1.12 4.24
N SER A 131 -0.91 -1.49 5.49
CA SER A 131 -0.96 -2.89 5.90
C SER A 131 -2.17 -3.63 5.31
N VAL A 132 -3.31 -2.95 5.22
CA VAL A 132 -4.52 -3.44 4.55
C VAL A 132 -4.25 -3.59 3.05
N VAL A 133 -3.64 -2.57 2.43
CA VAL A 133 -3.24 -2.60 1.01
C VAL A 133 -2.30 -3.79 0.73
N ALA A 134 -1.31 -4.05 1.59
CA ALA A 134 -0.44 -5.21 1.44
C ALA A 134 -1.21 -6.54 1.46
N GLY A 135 -2.21 -6.67 2.36
CA GLY A 135 -3.10 -7.83 2.41
C GLY A 135 -3.90 -8.01 1.12
N GLU A 136 -4.56 -6.95 0.66
CA GLU A 136 -5.33 -6.96 -0.58
C GLU A 136 -4.47 -7.32 -1.80
N PHE A 137 -3.25 -6.79 -1.86
CA PHE A 137 -2.32 -7.09 -2.95
C PHE A 137 -1.89 -8.56 -2.94
N ARG A 138 -1.57 -9.13 -1.77
CA ARG A 138 -1.27 -10.57 -1.65
C ARG A 138 -2.43 -11.44 -2.12
N ASP A 139 -3.65 -11.12 -1.71
CA ASP A 139 -4.82 -11.91 -2.09
C ASP A 139 -5.09 -11.85 -3.59
N ARG A 140 -4.94 -10.67 -4.20
CA ARG A 140 -5.04 -10.52 -5.66
C ARG A 140 -3.94 -11.27 -6.40
N LEU A 141 -2.71 -11.25 -5.89
CA LEU A 141 -1.58 -11.95 -6.50
C LEU A 141 -1.72 -13.48 -6.44
N ARG A 142 -2.27 -14.03 -5.34
CA ARG A 142 -2.58 -15.47 -5.22
C ARG A 142 -3.58 -15.96 -6.27
N GLY A 143 -4.47 -15.08 -6.72
CA GLY A 143 -5.44 -15.38 -7.77
C GLY A 143 -4.86 -15.40 -9.19
N VAL A 144 -3.58 -15.05 -9.36
CA VAL A 144 -2.90 -15.04 -10.67
C VAL A 144 -1.93 -16.22 -10.73
N ASP A 145 -2.18 -17.15 -11.66
CA ASP A 145 -1.28 -18.29 -11.89
C ASP A 145 0.09 -17.79 -12.39
N GLU A 146 1.14 -17.99 -11.58
CA GLU A 146 2.51 -17.53 -11.86
C GLU A 146 3.12 -18.16 -13.13
N GLY A 147 2.58 -19.29 -13.60
CA GLY A 147 3.04 -20.01 -14.81
C GLY A 147 2.36 -19.59 -16.11
N SER A 148 1.37 -18.70 -16.06
CA SER A 148 0.44 -18.48 -17.16
C SER A 148 0.95 -17.54 -18.27
N GLY A 149 2.06 -16.81 -18.05
CA GLY A 149 2.64 -15.90 -19.06
C GLY A 149 1.69 -14.81 -19.58
N ILE A 150 0.51 -14.66 -18.99
CA ILE A 150 -0.56 -13.81 -19.50
C ILE A 150 -0.32 -12.36 -19.11
N GLU A 151 -0.13 -11.55 -20.15
CA GLU A 151 -0.82 -10.26 -20.24
C GLU A 151 -2.27 -10.48 -19.85
N ALA A 152 -2.71 -9.81 -18.78
CA ALA A 152 -3.93 -10.22 -18.11
C ALA A 152 -5.09 -10.30 -19.08
N THR A 153 -5.61 -11.51 -19.20
CA THR A 153 -6.89 -11.72 -19.81
C THR A 153 -7.90 -11.02 -18.91
N GLN A 154 -8.60 -10.02 -19.46
CA GLN A 154 -9.71 -9.38 -18.77
C GLN A 154 -10.65 -10.48 -18.29
N VAL A 155 -10.87 -10.53 -16.98
CA VAL A 155 -11.93 -11.34 -16.40
C VAL A 155 -13.23 -10.70 -16.87
N SER A 156 -13.74 -11.16 -18.00
CA SER A 156 -15.13 -10.94 -18.37
C SER A 156 -15.97 -11.59 -17.28
N LYS A 157 -16.55 -10.73 -16.44
CA LYS A 157 -17.65 -11.08 -15.55
C LYS A 157 -18.66 -11.94 -16.32
N PRO A 158 -19.16 -13.05 -15.78
CA PRO A 158 -20.22 -13.77 -16.45
C PRO A 158 -21.44 -12.85 -16.50
N ASP A 159 -21.80 -12.42 -17.72
CA ASP A 159 -23.11 -11.87 -17.98
C ASP A 159 -24.12 -12.98 -17.70
N SER A 160 -25.03 -12.72 -16.77
CA SER A 160 -26.27 -13.46 -16.64
C SER A 160 -27.06 -13.31 -17.94
N ALA A 161 -26.87 -14.22 -18.89
CA ALA A 161 -27.81 -14.42 -19.98
C ALA A 161 -28.83 -15.47 -19.53
N SER A 162 -29.99 -14.99 -19.08
CA SER A 162 -31.21 -15.79 -19.07
C SER A 162 -31.75 -15.81 -20.49
N THR A 163 -31.75 -16.97 -21.14
CA THR A 163 -32.68 -17.24 -22.24
C THR A 163 -33.15 -18.68 -22.16
N ASP A 164 -34.42 -18.75 -21.83
CA ASP A 164 -35.32 -19.90 -21.80
C ASP A 164 -35.64 -20.42 -23.21
N SER A 165 -36.10 -21.67 -23.24
CA SER A 165 -36.82 -22.37 -24.32
C SER A 165 -36.05 -22.84 -25.57
N ALA A 166 -35.76 -24.15 -25.62
CA ALA A 166 -36.42 -25.11 -26.53
C ALA A 166 -35.51 -26.33 -26.81
N ILE A 167 -35.68 -27.44 -26.09
CA ILE A 167 -35.26 -28.76 -26.58
C ILE A 167 -36.51 -29.46 -27.08
N THR A 168 -36.72 -29.36 -28.40
CA THR A 168 -37.67 -30.17 -29.14
C THR A 168 -37.20 -31.62 -29.12
N GLN A 169 -38.13 -32.52 -28.79
CA GLN A 169 -37.96 -33.97 -28.81
C GLN A 169 -37.54 -34.46 -30.20
N THR A 170 -36.63 -35.44 -30.27
CA THR A 170 -36.59 -36.38 -31.39
C THR A 170 -36.16 -37.75 -30.87
N GLU A 171 -37.19 -38.54 -30.59
CA GLU A 171 -37.40 -39.93 -31.00
C GLU A 171 -36.23 -40.94 -30.94
N ALA A 172 -36.50 -41.98 -30.17
CA ALA A 172 -35.76 -43.23 -30.10
C ALA A 172 -35.71 -43.92 -31.48
N VAL A 173 -34.50 -44.31 -31.91
CA VAL A 173 -34.34 -45.36 -32.92
C VAL A 173 -33.92 -46.64 -32.21
N GLN A 174 -34.93 -47.50 -32.11
CA GLN A 174 -34.92 -48.91 -31.77
C GLN A 174 -33.85 -49.67 -32.58
N ALA A 175 -32.86 -50.23 -31.89
CA ALA A 175 -31.94 -51.22 -32.47
C ALA A 175 -32.72 -52.53 -32.70
N ASN A 176 -32.93 -52.88 -33.95
CA ASN A 176 -33.52 -54.17 -34.34
C ASN A 176 -32.43 -55.26 -34.25
N PRO A 177 -32.75 -56.47 -33.76
CA PRO A 177 -31.84 -57.61 -33.73
C PRO A 177 -31.79 -58.31 -35.09
N ASP A 178 -30.80 -59.19 -35.23
CA ASP A 178 -30.59 -60.18 -36.31
C ASP A 178 -29.82 -59.74 -37.57
N MET A 179 -28.55 -60.19 -37.68
CA MET A 179 -28.13 -61.11 -38.75
C MET A 179 -26.63 -61.50 -38.71
N PHE A 180 -26.37 -62.81 -38.61
CA PHE A 180 -25.19 -63.62 -39.01
C PHE A 180 -23.83 -63.41 -38.32
N ASN A 181 -23.38 -64.35 -37.48
CA ASN A 181 -22.77 -65.64 -37.87
C ASN A 181 -22.67 -66.59 -36.67
#